data_AF-A0A3B8RYH6-F1
#
_entry.id   AF-A0A3B8RYH6-F1
#
_cell.length_a   1.000
_cell.length_b   1.000
_cell.length_c   1.000
_cell.angle_alpha   90.00
_cell.angle_beta   90.00
_cell.angle_gamma   90.00
#
_symmetry.space_group_name_H-M   'P 1'
#
loop_
_entity.id
_entity.type
_entity.pdbx_description
1 polymer ?
#
loop_
_entity_poly.entity_id
_entity_poly.type
_entity_poly.pdbx_seq_one_letter_code
_entity_poly.pdbx_strand_id
1 'polypeptide(L)'
;KETVKKRKNDVPIFAADSPKEKLAVMAKTFIDEANHYLIRLLNFKDSSKIYVFSTTEGTLKNYKVIVKPSGKVFEQIDNSSPIELDSPIEAESIELQFN
;
A
#
# COMPACT_ATOMS: atom_id res chain seq x y z
N LYS A 1 -57.40 26.39 -21.14
CA LYS A 1 -56.56 26.51 -19.92
C LYS A 1 -55.57 25.37 -19.94
N GLU A 2 -54.34 25.68 -20.33
CA GLU A 2 -53.26 24.69 -20.54
C GLU A 2 -52.50 24.52 -19.22
N THR A 3 -52.44 23.30 -18.71
CA THR A 3 -51.74 22.97 -17.45
C THR A 3 -50.31 22.52 -17.76
N VAL A 4 -49.36 23.40 -17.49
CA VAL A 4 -47.92 23.14 -17.63
C VAL A 4 -47.48 22.08 -16.60
N LYS A 5 -47.17 20.85 -17.04
CA LYS A 5 -46.54 19.82 -16.22
C LYS A 5 -45.08 20.20 -15.95
N LYS A 6 -44.72 20.45 -14.68
CA LYS A 6 -43.34 20.66 -14.22
C LYS A 6 -42.50 19.41 -14.49
N ARG A 7 -41.34 19.59 -15.15
CA ARG A 7 -40.34 18.54 -15.39
C ARG A 7 -39.75 18.10 -14.05
N LYS A 8 -39.70 16.78 -13.80
CA LYS A 8 -39.01 16.20 -12.64
C LYS A 8 -37.53 16.58 -12.74
N ASN A 9 -36.99 17.07 -11.64
CA ASN A 9 -35.61 17.53 -11.51
C ASN A 9 -34.62 16.55 -12.13
N ASP A 10 -33.82 17.10 -13.04
CA ASP A 10 -32.49 16.67 -13.43
C ASP A 10 -31.64 16.54 -12.16
N VAL A 11 -31.43 15.31 -11.69
CA VAL A 11 -30.31 15.03 -10.79
C VAL A 11 -29.38 14.14 -11.58
N PRO A 12 -28.20 14.63 -12.02
CA PRO A 12 -27.21 13.75 -12.59
C PRO A 12 -26.82 12.73 -11.52
N ILE A 13 -27.00 11.45 -11.81
CA ILE A 13 -26.46 10.36 -11.01
C ILE A 13 -24.93 10.46 -11.16
N PHE A 14 -24.26 10.98 -10.15
CA PHE A 14 -22.80 10.98 -10.10
C PHE A 14 -22.31 9.54 -9.93
N ALA A 15 -21.27 9.15 -10.66
CA ALA A 15 -20.65 7.81 -10.63
C ALA A 15 -20.03 7.39 -9.27
N ALA A 16 -20.34 8.11 -8.19
CA ALA A 16 -19.81 7.93 -6.85
C ALA A 16 -20.58 6.91 -6.00
N ASP A 17 -21.69 6.36 -6.51
CA ASP A 17 -22.49 5.32 -5.83
C ASP A 17 -22.19 3.92 -6.39
N SER A 18 -20.94 3.67 -6.75
CA SER A 18 -20.49 2.29 -6.96
C SER A 18 -20.36 1.64 -5.58
N PRO A 19 -20.93 0.44 -5.33
CA PRO A 19 -20.65 -0.28 -4.10
C PRO A 19 -19.13 -0.42 -3.99
N LYS A 20 -18.57 -0.03 -2.85
CA LYS A 20 -17.14 -0.23 -2.55
C LYS A 20 -16.90 -1.74 -2.54
N GLU A 21 -16.64 -2.33 -3.71
CA GLU A 21 -15.93 -3.60 -3.77
C GLU A 21 -14.67 -3.39 -2.95
N LYS A 22 -14.57 -4.10 -1.82
CA LYS A 22 -13.35 -4.09 -1.02
C LYS A 22 -12.23 -4.47 -1.98
N LEU A 23 -11.33 -3.52 -2.28
CA LEU A 23 -10.19 -3.77 -3.14
C LEU A 23 -9.56 -5.11 -2.74
N ALA A 24 -9.41 -6.02 -3.70
CA ALA A 24 -8.80 -7.34 -3.47
C ALA A 24 -7.34 -7.23 -2.98
N VAL A 25 -6.74 -6.05 -3.12
CA VAL A 25 -5.37 -5.73 -2.69
C VAL A 25 -5.38 -4.39 -1.96
N MET A 26 -4.85 -4.38 -0.74
CA MET A 26 -4.55 -3.14 -0.02
C MET A 26 -3.06 -2.82 -0.18
N ALA A 27 -2.74 -1.58 -0.54
CA ALA A 27 -1.36 -1.12 -0.66
C ALA A 27 -1.08 -0.03 0.37
N LYS A 28 0.03 -0.14 1.09
CA LYS A 28 0.58 0.92 1.96
C LYS A 28 1.99 1.24 1.51
N THR A 29 2.32 2.52 1.48
CA THR A 29 3.66 3.01 1.13
C THR A 29 4.24 3.76 2.32
N PHE A 30 5.47 3.43 2.69
CA PHE A 30 6.25 4.08 3.72
C PHE A 30 7.46 4.72 3.06
N ILE A 31 7.68 6.01 3.30
CA ILE A 31 8.76 6.79 2.69
C ILE A 31 9.66 7.26 3.81
N ASP A 32 10.96 7.02 3.65
CA ASP A 32 11.99 7.60 4.51
C ASP A 32 12.87 8.51 3.65
N GLU A 33 12.59 9.81 3.74
CA GLU A 33 13.31 10.82 2.98
C GLU A 33 14.75 11.00 3.47
N ALA A 34 15.01 10.78 4.77
CA ALA A 34 16.32 10.98 5.37
C ALA A 34 17.31 9.90 4.91
N ASN A 35 16.81 8.67 4.77
CA ASN A 35 17.62 7.52 4.38
C ASN A 35 17.44 7.11 2.91
N HIS A 36 16.70 7.90 2.13
CA HIS A 36 16.51 7.74 0.68
C HIS A 36 15.98 6.34 0.26
N TYR A 37 14.94 5.86 0.94
CA TYR A 37 14.26 4.63 0.52
C TYR A 37 12.75 4.72 0.64
N LEU A 38 12.08 3.86 -0.12
CA LEU A 38 10.64 3.69 -0.14
C LEU A 38 10.31 2.22 0.05
N ILE A 39 9.36 1.94 0.93
CA ILE A 39 8.89 0.60 1.22
C ILE A 39 7.42 0.51 0.82
N ARG A 40 7.06 -0.51 0.04
CA ARG A 40 5.68 -0.74 -0.38
C ARG A 40 5.20 -2.09 0.12
N LEU A 41 4.20 -2.07 0.99
CA LEU A 41 3.48 -3.24 1.47
C LEU A 41 2.24 -3.45 0.60
N LEU A 42 2.13 -4.63 0.01
CA LEU A 42 0.93 -5.10 -0.68
C LEU A 42 0.32 -6.24 0.13
N ASN A 43 -0.89 -6.04 0.64
CA ASN A 43 -1.68 -7.08 1.26
C ASN A 43 -2.69 -7.61 0.25
N PHE A 44 -2.56 -8.89 -0.08
CA PHE A 44 -3.56 -9.68 -0.79
C PHE A 44 -4.48 -10.34 0.23
N LYS A 45 -5.49 -11.07 -0.28
CA LYS A 45 -6.43 -11.80 0.58
C LYS A 45 -5.73 -12.78 1.53
N ASP A 46 -4.75 -13.54 1.01
CA ASP A 46 -4.13 -14.66 1.71
C ASP A 46 -2.61 -14.49 1.89
N SER A 47 -2.03 -13.38 1.43
CA SER A 47 -0.59 -13.16 1.47
C SER A 47 -0.22 -11.69 1.53
N SER A 48 1.03 -11.40 1.88
CA SER A 48 1.61 -10.05 1.78
C SER A 48 2.90 -10.07 0.98
N LYS A 49 3.23 -8.94 0.36
CA LYS A 49 4.56 -8.69 -0.20
C LYS A 49 5.08 -7.33 0.26
N ILE A 50 6.32 -7.29 0.73
CA ILE A 50 7.03 -6.05 1.05
C ILE A 50 8.12 -5.83 0.00
N TYR A 51 8.01 -4.72 -0.72
CA TYR A 51 9.01 -4.26 -1.66
C TYR A 51 9.82 -3.12 -1.04
N VAL A 52 11.12 -3.11 -1.27
CA VAL A 52 12.02 -2.05 -0.81
C VAL A 52 12.72 -1.45 -2.02
N PHE A 53 12.66 -0.13 -2.14
CA PHE A 53 13.23 0.62 -3.24
C PHE A 53 14.20 1.66 -2.69
N SER A 54 15.41 1.71 -3.25
CA SER A 54 16.27 2.88 -3.09
C SER A 54 15.69 4.03 -3.93
N THR A 55 15.63 5.24 -3.37
CA THR A 55 15.26 6.45 -4.15
C THR A 55 16.49 7.12 -4.78
N THR A 56 17.70 6.65 -4.43
CA THR A 56 18.97 7.00 -5.08
C THR A 56 19.47 5.86 -5.96
N GLU A 57 20.38 6.16 -6.89
CA GLU A 57 21.01 5.13 -7.72
C GLU A 57 21.78 4.13 -6.85
N GLY A 58 21.35 2.86 -6.86
CA GLY A 58 22.03 1.79 -6.15
C GLY A 58 21.11 0.66 -5.68
N THR A 59 21.73 -0.49 -5.40
CA THR A 59 21.08 -1.63 -4.75
C THR A 59 21.31 -1.55 -3.25
N LEU A 60 20.26 -1.64 -2.45
CA LEU A 60 20.38 -1.75 -0.99
C LEU A 60 20.91 -3.13 -0.67
N LYS A 61 21.87 -3.24 0.27
CA LYS A 61 22.49 -4.50 0.65
C LYS A 61 22.51 -4.70 2.16
N ASN A 62 22.41 -5.94 2.60
CA ASN A 62 22.59 -6.38 4.00
C ASN A 62 21.79 -5.53 4.99
N TYR A 63 20.47 -5.53 4.86
CA TYR A 63 19.58 -4.74 5.71
C TYR A 63 18.51 -5.62 6.35
N LYS A 64 17.93 -5.12 7.44
CA LYS A 64 16.81 -5.71 8.14
C LYS A 64 15.57 -4.86 7.96
N VAL A 65 14.46 -5.50 7.64
CA VAL A 65 13.13 -4.86 7.56
C VAL A 65 12.40 -5.14 8.85
N ILE A 66 12.05 -4.09 9.60
CA ILE A 66 11.39 -4.18 10.90
C ILE A 66 9.96 -3.65 10.74
N VAL A 67 8.96 -4.50 10.99
CA VAL A 67 7.54 -4.16 10.83
C VAL A 67 6.90 -3.88 12.19
N LYS A 68 6.44 -2.65 12.41
CA LYS A 68 5.75 -2.22 13.64
C LYS A 68 4.23 -2.16 13.46
N PRO A 69 3.43 -2.46 14.50
CA PRO A 69 3.85 -2.77 15.87
C PRO A 69 4.24 -4.24 16.11
N SER A 70 4.08 -5.12 15.11
CA SER A 70 4.29 -6.57 15.27
C SER A 70 5.67 -6.99 15.76
N GLY A 71 6.70 -6.16 15.52
CA GLY A 71 8.09 -6.48 15.85
C GLY A 71 8.70 -7.55 14.93
N LYS A 72 8.04 -7.93 13.84
CA LYS A 72 8.59 -8.88 12.87
C LYS A 72 9.82 -8.29 12.20
N VAL A 73 10.89 -9.08 12.12
CA VAL A 73 12.18 -8.70 11.53
C VAL A 73 12.49 -9.65 10.38
N PHE A 74 12.84 -9.11 9.22
CA PHE A 74 13.24 -9.88 8.05
C PHE A 74 14.61 -9.43 7.57
N GLU A 75 15.55 -10.35 7.46
CA GLU A 75 16.88 -10.06 6.92
C GLU A 75 16.87 -10.18 5.40
N GLN A 76 17.49 -9.22 4.72
CA GLN A 76 17.59 -9.16 3.26
C GLN A 76 19.04 -8.92 2.83
N ILE A 77 19.50 -9.74 1.88
CA ILE A 77 20.82 -9.60 1.27
C ILE A 77 20.83 -8.39 0.34
N ASP A 78 19.75 -8.22 -0.42
CA ASP A 78 19.55 -7.08 -1.29
C ASP A 78 18.05 -6.79 -1.51
N ASN A 79 17.75 -5.75 -2.28
CA ASN A 79 16.38 -5.38 -2.64
C ASN A 79 15.94 -5.91 -4.01
N SER A 80 16.57 -6.97 -4.53
CA SER A 80 16.21 -7.56 -5.84
C SER A 80 14.89 -8.32 -5.80
N SER A 81 14.52 -8.86 -4.64
CA SER A 81 13.32 -9.67 -4.43
C SER A 81 12.48 -9.12 -3.28
N PRO A 82 11.14 -9.18 -3.37
CA PRO A 82 10.27 -8.80 -2.26
C PRO A 82 10.35 -9.82 -1.13
N ILE A 83 10.04 -9.35 0.09
CA ILE A 83 9.74 -10.26 1.20
C ILE A 83 8.31 -10.76 1.02
N GLU A 84 8.14 -12.07 0.88
CA GLU A 84 6.85 -12.72 0.76
C GLU A 84 6.39 -13.26 2.12
N LEU A 85 5.12 -13.06 2.45
CA LEU A 85 4.51 -13.56 3.69
C LEU A 85 3.23 -14.35 3.37
N ASP A 86 3.06 -15.50 4.01
CA ASP A 86 1.90 -16.40 3.83
C ASP A 86 0.61 -15.92 4.51
N SER A 87 0.60 -14.67 4.98
CA SER A 87 -0.59 -14.04 5.58
C SER A 87 -0.54 -12.52 5.38
N PRO A 88 -1.70 -11.85 5.27
CA PRO A 88 -1.79 -10.40 5.29
C PRO A 88 -1.24 -9.84 6.61
N ILE A 89 -0.52 -8.71 6.56
CA ILE A 89 0.00 -8.05 7.76
C ILE A 89 -0.48 -6.61 7.87
N GLU A 90 -0.80 -6.18 9.08
CA GLU A 90 -1.00 -4.76 9.36
C GLU A 90 0.33 -4.15 9.80
N ALA A 91 0.75 -3.11 9.08
CA ALA A 91 1.92 -2.31 9.41
C ALA A 91 1.48 -0.84 9.61
N GLU A 92 1.95 -0.26 10.71
CA GLU A 92 1.84 1.17 11.00
C GLU A 92 3.10 1.90 10.55
N SER A 93 4.26 1.27 10.72
CA SER A 93 5.52 1.72 10.15
C SER A 93 6.40 0.52 9.77
N ILE A 94 7.28 0.73 8.80
CA ILE A 94 8.33 -0.22 8.45
C ILE A 94 9.64 0.54 8.41
N GLU A 95 10.63 0.04 9.13
CA GLU A 95 11.95 0.64 9.27
C GLU A 95 13.01 -0.27 8.65
N LEU A 96 14.03 0.32 8.04
CA LEU A 96 15.23 -0.40 7.62
C LEU A 96 16.35 -0.19 8.62
N GLN A 97 17.06 -1.26 8.96
CA GLN A 97 18.29 -1.19 9.73
C GLN A 97 19.42 -1.80 8.91
N PHE A 98 20.46 -1.03 8.66
CA PHE A 98 21.67 -1.47 7.98
C PHE A 98 22.69 -1.96 9.02
N ASN A 99 23.36 -3.07 8.72
CA ASN A 99 24.48 -3.57 9.53
C ASN A 99 25.80 -2.89 9.14
#